data_AF-A9U720-F1
#
_entry.id   AF-A9U720-F1
#
_cell.length_a   1.000
_cell.length_b   1.000
_cell.length_c   1.000
_cell.angle_alpha   90.00
_cell.angle_beta   90.00
_cell.angle_gamma   90.00
#
_symmetry.space_group_name_H-M   'P 1'
#
loop_
_entity.id
_entity.type
_entity.pdbx_description
1 polymer ?
#
loop_
_entity_poly.entity_id
_entity_poly.type
_entity_poly.pdbx_seq_one_letter_code
_entity_poly.pdbx_strand_id
1 'polypeptide(L)'
;MILLSRRRVNAQTLADKYEVSLRTIYRDLETINAAGIPIVSYAGTDGGYEIMEKYRIERQIVTLEDLKSILVALKGVQASLDDREMDDLLTKIKALVAKSEQDQMEDEGETLVFDTNLWHGGGIKDKSVLVSLRQASKHRSVVSFLYTNSEGTAEQREVEPIGLAWKG
;
A
#
# COMPACT_ATOMS: atom_id res chain seq x y z
N MET A 1 -11.17 -0.47 13.98
CA MET A 1 -10.24 0.59 13.49
C MET A 1 -9.97 1.73 14.49
N ILE A 2 -10.80 1.99 15.52
CA ILE A 2 -10.61 3.18 16.39
C ILE A 2 -9.29 3.13 17.18
N LEU A 3 -9.01 2.03 17.88
CA LEU A 3 -7.77 1.85 18.67
C LEU A 3 -6.50 1.82 17.82
N LEU A 4 -6.60 1.56 16.51
CA LEU A 4 -5.49 1.64 15.56
C LEU A 4 -5.24 3.09 15.12
N SER A 5 -6.33 3.83 14.85
CA SER A 5 -6.28 5.21 14.32
C SER A 5 -6.00 6.28 15.38
N ARG A 6 -6.36 6.05 16.65
CA ARG A 6 -6.23 7.03 17.74
C ARG A 6 -5.27 6.51 18.78
N ARG A 7 -4.40 7.40 19.26
CA ARG A 7 -3.37 7.05 20.25
C ARG A 7 -3.97 6.57 21.57
N ARG A 8 -5.07 7.16 22.04
CA ARG A 8 -5.75 6.77 23.29
C ARG A 8 -7.23 7.07 23.20
N VAL A 9 -8.06 6.17 23.71
CA VAL A 9 -9.53 6.32 23.69
C VAL A 9 -10.15 5.85 25.00
N ASN A 10 -11.08 6.64 25.54
CA ASN A 10 -11.83 6.27 26.74
C ASN A 10 -12.84 5.16 26.43
N ALA A 11 -13.01 4.19 27.34
CA ALA A 11 -14.02 3.13 27.20
C ALA A 11 -15.44 3.68 27.07
N GLN A 12 -15.78 4.81 27.72
CA GLN A 12 -17.08 5.46 27.56
C GLN A 12 -17.29 5.94 26.12
N THR A 13 -16.27 6.54 25.50
CA THR A 13 -16.34 6.96 24.10
C THR A 13 -16.54 5.78 23.14
N LEU A 14 -15.95 4.62 23.46
CA LEU A 14 -16.19 3.40 22.69
C LEU A 14 -17.61 2.87 22.90
N ALA A 15 -18.10 2.86 24.14
CA ALA A 15 -19.43 2.42 24.51
C ALA A 15 -20.50 3.27 23.81
N ASP A 16 -20.38 4.60 23.88
CA ASP A 16 -21.30 5.54 23.25
C ASP A 16 -21.31 5.40 21.73
N LYS A 17 -20.13 5.25 21.11
CA LYS A 17 -20.01 5.15 19.65
C LYS A 17 -20.55 3.85 19.08
N TYR A 18 -20.36 2.74 19.80
CA TYR A 18 -20.82 1.42 19.37
C TYR A 18 -22.20 1.07 19.94
N GLU A 19 -22.82 1.97 20.71
CA GLU A 19 -24.14 1.80 21.34
C GLU A 19 -24.21 0.53 22.21
N VAL A 20 -23.14 0.24 22.93
CA VAL A 20 -23.02 -0.93 23.82
C VAL A 20 -22.68 -0.52 25.23
N SER A 21 -22.85 -1.44 26.17
CA SER A 21 -22.45 -1.21 27.56
C SER A 21 -20.93 -1.12 27.73
N LEU A 22 -20.48 -0.39 28.76
CA LEU A 22 -19.07 -0.40 29.20
C LEU A 22 -18.55 -1.82 29.48
N ARG A 23 -19.40 -2.70 30.04
CA ARG A 23 -19.04 -4.09 30.30
C ARG A 23 -18.70 -4.85 29.01
N THR A 24 -19.45 -4.58 27.94
CA THR A 24 -19.18 -5.14 26.60
C THR A 24 -17.83 -4.65 26.09
N ILE A 25 -17.55 -3.35 26.20
CA ILE A 25 -16.26 -2.79 25.80
C ILE A 25 -15.10 -3.44 26.55
N TYR A 26 -15.19 -3.57 27.88
CA TYR A 26 -14.12 -4.20 28.66
C TYR A 26 -13.88 -5.66 28.27
N ARG A 27 -14.96 -6.44 28.07
CA ARG A 27 -14.86 -7.82 27.62
C ARG A 27 -14.22 -7.93 26.24
N ASP A 28 -14.59 -7.04 25.31
CA ASP A 28 -14.08 -7.08 23.96
C ASP A 28 -12.60 -6.62 23.91
N LEU A 29 -12.21 -5.64 24.74
CA LEU A 29 -10.79 -5.27 24.93
C LEU A 29 -9.97 -6.44 25.48
N GLU A 30 -10.50 -7.19 26.45
CA GLU A 30 -9.84 -8.38 27.00
C GLU A 30 -9.73 -9.49 25.95
N THR A 31 -10.76 -9.66 25.11
CA THR A 31 -10.74 -10.63 23.99
C THR A 31 -9.70 -10.27 22.94
N ILE A 32 -9.57 -8.98 22.60
CA ILE A 32 -8.54 -8.49 21.67
C ILE A 32 -7.13 -8.71 22.26
N ASN A 33 -6.96 -8.45 23.56
CA ASN A 33 -5.71 -8.72 24.26
C ASN A 33 -5.36 -10.21 24.26
N ALA A 34 -6.34 -11.08 24.53
CA ALA A 34 -6.20 -12.53 24.47
C ALA A 34 -5.91 -13.06 23.06
N ALA A 35 -6.36 -12.36 22.01
CA ALA A 35 -6.04 -12.65 20.62
C ALA A 35 -4.62 -12.22 20.19
N GLY A 36 -3.79 -11.74 21.13
CA GLY A 36 -2.39 -11.37 20.87
C GLY A 36 -2.20 -9.93 20.38
N ILE A 37 -3.21 -9.05 20.55
CA ILE A 37 -3.08 -7.60 20.31
C ILE A 37 -2.96 -6.90 21.68
N PRO A 38 -1.75 -6.50 22.11
CA PRO A 38 -1.52 -6.00 23.44
C PRO A 38 -2.16 -4.63 23.67
N ILE A 39 -3.16 -4.58 24.55
CA ILE A 39 -3.86 -3.35 24.95
C ILE A 39 -3.34 -2.88 26.31
N VAL A 40 -2.98 -1.60 26.39
CA VAL A 40 -2.57 -0.92 27.62
C VAL A 40 -3.71 -0.06 28.14
N SER A 41 -3.86 -0.01 29.46
CA SER A 41 -4.80 0.89 30.14
C SER A 41 -4.05 1.97 30.91
N TYR A 42 -4.56 3.19 30.85
CA TYR A 42 -4.05 4.35 31.56
C TYR A 42 -5.15 4.91 32.46
N ALA A 43 -4.86 5.11 33.74
CA ALA A 43 -5.78 5.70 34.70
C ALA A 43 -5.67 7.24 34.71
N GLY A 44 -6.75 7.92 35.11
CA GLY A 44 -6.82 9.38 35.25
C GLY A 44 -7.83 10.06 34.33
N THR A 45 -7.93 11.38 34.41
CA THR A 45 -8.83 12.21 33.60
C THR A 45 -8.54 12.12 32.10
N ASP A 46 -7.26 11.98 31.72
CA ASP A 46 -6.81 11.68 30.35
C ASP A 46 -6.44 10.19 30.17
N GLY A 47 -7.04 9.35 31.00
CA GLY A 47 -6.92 7.90 30.95
C GLY A 47 -7.67 7.30 29.76
N GLY A 48 -7.48 6.00 29.55
CA GLY A 48 -8.11 5.27 28.46
C GLY A 48 -7.31 4.06 28.03
N TYR A 49 -7.69 3.53 26.88
CA TYR A 49 -7.13 2.32 26.30
C TYR A 49 -6.41 2.64 25.00
N GLU A 50 -5.27 1.98 24.80
CA GLU A 50 -4.45 2.09 23.60
C GLU A 50 -3.76 0.77 23.28
N ILE A 51 -3.48 0.54 21.99
CA ILE A 51 -2.62 -0.56 21.58
C ILE A 51 -1.17 -0.15 21.85
N MET A 52 -0.35 -1.04 22.41
CA MET A 52 1.07 -0.75 22.67
C MET A 52 1.73 -0.15 21.42
N GLU A 53 2.42 0.99 21.57
CA GLU A 53 2.96 1.75 20.43
C GLU A 53 3.86 0.89 19.52
N LYS A 54 4.69 0.02 20.10
CA LYS A 54 5.55 -0.90 19.34
C LYS A 54 4.75 -1.87 18.46
N TYR A 55 3.65 -2.41 19.00
CA TYR A 55 2.72 -3.26 18.25
C TYR A 55 1.95 -2.48 17.18
N ARG A 56 1.60 -1.22 17.48
CA ARG A 56 0.93 -0.30 16.56
C ARG A 56 1.81 0.09 15.37
N ILE A 57 3.12 0.19 15.57
CA ILE A 57 4.12 0.46 14.53
C ILE A 57 4.39 -0.81 13.71
N GLU A 58 4.54 -1.96 14.35
CA GLU A 58 4.78 -3.25 13.66
C GLU A 58 3.61 -3.66 12.75
N ARG A 59 2.37 -3.27 13.08
CA ARG A 59 1.16 -3.55 12.27
C ARG A 59 0.54 -2.30 11.63
N GLN A 60 1.28 -1.19 11.55
CA GLN A 60 0.74 0.01 10.91
C GLN A 60 0.52 -0.24 9.41
N ILE A 61 -0.76 -0.47 9.06
CA ILE A 61 -1.59 -0.16 7.88
C ILE A 61 -0.95 0.52 6.66
N VAL A 62 0.32 0.28 6.36
CA VAL A 62 0.90 0.60 5.06
C VAL A 62 0.89 -0.71 4.32
N THR A 63 -0.15 -0.90 3.51
CA THR A 63 -0.24 -2.09 2.67
C THR A 63 0.92 -2.09 1.69
N LEU A 64 1.24 -3.26 1.13
CA LEU A 64 2.23 -3.33 0.06
C LEU A 64 1.89 -2.38 -1.10
N GLU A 65 0.59 -2.18 -1.38
CA GLU A 65 0.12 -1.25 -2.41
C GLU A 65 0.34 0.22 -2.03
N ASP A 66 0.20 0.58 -0.74
CA ASP A 66 0.55 1.90 -0.22
C ASP A 66 2.07 2.15 -0.32
N LEU A 67 2.90 1.19 0.10
CA LEU A 67 4.35 1.30 -0.01
C LEU A 67 4.81 1.41 -1.47
N LYS A 68 4.21 0.64 -2.38
CA LYS A 68 4.46 0.73 -3.83
C LYS A 68 4.06 2.10 -4.37
N SER A 69 2.93 2.65 -3.92
CA SER A 69 2.47 3.99 -4.33
C SER A 69 3.41 5.09 -3.82
N ILE A 70 3.87 5.00 -2.58
CA ILE A 70 4.83 5.94 -1.98
C ILE A 70 6.18 5.86 -2.72
N LEU A 71 6.68 4.66 -3.03
CA LEU A 71 7.91 4.46 -3.81
C LEU A 71 7.81 5.13 -5.18
N VAL A 72 6.69 4.98 -5.87
CA VAL A 72 6.44 5.62 -7.17
C VAL A 72 6.43 7.14 -7.03
N ALA A 73 5.75 7.68 -6.02
CA ALA A 73 5.70 9.12 -5.77
C ALA A 73 7.08 9.72 -5.51
N LEU A 74 7.88 9.08 -4.65
CA LEU A 74 9.22 9.56 -4.26
C LEU A 74 10.23 9.51 -5.39
N LYS A 75 10.21 8.45 -6.21
CA LYS A 75 11.05 8.37 -7.42
C LYS A 75 10.71 9.49 -8.41
N GLY A 76 9.43 9.88 -8.50
CA GLY A 76 9.00 11.02 -9.32
C GLY A 76 9.57 12.36 -8.84
N VAL A 77 9.68 12.54 -7.52
CA VAL A 77 10.27 13.75 -6.91
C VAL A 77 11.79 13.75 -7.04
N GLN A 78 12.46 12.60 -6.85
CA GLN A 78 13.92 12.48 -7.00
C GLN A 78 14.40 12.83 -8.41
N ALA A 79 13.65 12.48 -9.46
CA ALA A 79 13.98 12.85 -10.83
C ALA A 79 14.03 14.38 -11.06
N SER A 80 13.46 15.17 -10.14
CA SER A 80 13.42 16.64 -10.20
C SER A 80 14.35 17.32 -9.18
N LEU A 81 14.82 16.60 -8.16
CA LEU A 81 15.61 17.15 -7.05
C LEU A 81 16.75 16.19 -6.70
N ASP A 82 17.99 16.63 -6.91
CA ASP A 82 19.21 15.86 -6.60
C ASP A 82 19.54 15.98 -5.09
N ASP A 83 18.63 15.46 -4.26
CA ASP A 83 18.64 15.60 -2.80
C ASP A 83 19.03 14.27 -2.11
N ARG A 84 20.12 14.31 -1.33
CA ARG A 84 20.65 13.14 -0.60
C ARG A 84 19.72 12.64 0.50
N GLU A 85 18.87 13.48 1.07
CA GLU A 85 17.89 13.03 2.08
C GLU A 85 16.82 12.13 1.46
N MET A 86 16.55 12.32 0.15
CA MET A 86 15.61 11.50 -0.61
C MET A 86 16.12 10.08 -0.84
N ASP A 87 17.44 9.92 -1.04
CA ASP A 87 18.08 8.61 -1.23
C ASP A 87 17.97 7.71 0.02
N ASP A 88 18.18 8.28 1.20
CA ASP A 88 18.06 7.55 2.46
C ASP A 88 16.61 7.13 2.72
N LEU A 89 15.65 8.03 2.43
CA LEU A 89 14.23 7.74 2.54
C LEU A 89 13.78 6.65 1.55
N LEU A 90 14.25 6.69 0.29
CA LEU A 90 14.01 5.63 -0.70
C LEU A 90 14.60 4.29 -0.27
N THR A 91 15.78 4.29 0.34
CA THR A 91 16.42 3.07 0.84
C THR A 91 15.60 2.44 1.96
N LYS A 92 15.11 3.26 2.91
CA LYS A 92 14.23 2.80 4.00
C LYS A 92 12.92 2.24 3.48
N ILE A 93 12.29 2.88 2.49
CA ILE A 93 11.02 2.38 1.92
C ILE A 93 11.22 1.11 1.10
N LYS A 94 12.31 0.99 0.33
CA LYS A 94 12.65 -0.28 -0.35
C LYS A 94 12.82 -1.43 0.65
N ALA A 95 13.46 -1.19 1.79
CA ALA A 95 13.61 -2.20 2.83
C ALA A 95 12.26 -2.62 3.44
N LEU A 96 11.33 -1.67 3.64
CA LEU A 96 9.97 -1.97 4.11
C LEU A 96 9.16 -2.74 3.07
N VAL A 97 9.28 -2.41 1.79
CA VAL A 97 8.65 -3.17 0.68
C VAL A 97 9.18 -4.59 0.65
N ALA A 98 10.50 -4.78 0.67
CA ALA A 98 11.11 -6.10 0.63
C ALA A 98 10.67 -6.97 1.82
N LYS A 99 10.58 -6.40 3.02
CA LYS A 99 10.06 -7.08 4.20
C LYS A 99 8.57 -7.45 4.05
N SER A 100 7.75 -6.53 3.54
CA SER A 100 6.32 -6.79 3.28
C SER A 100 6.07 -7.78 2.14
N GLU A 101 6.94 -7.82 1.13
CA GLU A 101 6.90 -8.84 0.07
C GLU A 101 7.33 -10.18 0.61
N GLN A 102 8.33 -10.25 1.49
CA GLN A 102 8.75 -11.50 2.12
C GLN A 102 7.66 -12.09 3.03
N ASP A 103 6.92 -11.24 3.76
CA ASP A 103 5.74 -11.63 4.55
C ASP A 103 4.54 -12.05 3.67
N GLN A 104 4.47 -11.59 2.40
CA GLN A 104 3.41 -11.98 1.44
C GLN A 104 3.83 -13.13 0.52
N MET A 105 5.11 -13.34 0.25
CA MET A 105 5.65 -14.42 -0.59
C MET A 105 5.62 -15.78 0.14
N GLU A 106 5.42 -15.80 1.46
CA GLU A 106 4.98 -17.01 2.18
C GLU A 106 3.51 -17.37 1.91
N ASP A 107 2.71 -16.48 1.29
CA ASP A 107 1.28 -16.69 1.02
C ASP A 107 0.94 -16.70 -0.48
N GLU A 108 1.50 -15.80 -1.31
CA GLU A 108 1.20 -15.74 -2.75
C GLU A 108 2.45 -15.29 -3.54
N GLY A 109 3.00 -16.21 -4.32
CA GLY A 109 4.14 -15.92 -5.19
C GLY A 109 3.73 -15.12 -6.42
N GLU A 110 4.15 -13.85 -6.54
CA GLU A 110 4.43 -13.25 -7.84
C GLU A 110 5.20 -11.92 -7.79
N THR A 111 6.27 -11.87 -8.58
CA THR A 111 7.18 -10.74 -8.76
C THR A 111 6.63 -9.77 -9.82
N LEU A 112 6.39 -8.50 -9.46
CA LEU A 112 6.07 -7.44 -10.43
C LEU A 112 7.25 -6.50 -10.63
N VAL A 113 7.78 -6.46 -11.86
CA VAL A 113 8.86 -5.55 -12.28
C VAL A 113 8.24 -4.30 -12.92
N PHE A 114 8.61 -3.12 -12.42
CA PHE A 114 8.24 -1.82 -13.01
C PHE A 114 9.49 -0.99 -13.30
N ASP A 115 9.67 -0.58 -14.57
CA ASP A 115 10.60 0.49 -14.95
C ASP A 115 9.80 1.81 -15.10
N THR A 116 10.18 2.84 -14.35
CA THR A 116 9.35 4.01 -14.01
C THR A 116 9.66 5.29 -14.78
N ASN A 117 10.34 5.22 -15.93
CA ASN A 117 10.56 6.42 -16.77
C ASN A 117 9.32 6.94 -17.53
N LEU A 118 8.12 6.46 -17.19
CA LEU A 118 6.88 6.68 -17.95
C LEU A 118 6.29 8.10 -17.89
N TRP A 119 6.74 8.99 -17.00
CA TRP A 119 6.00 10.21 -16.69
C TRP A 119 6.65 11.54 -17.08
N HIS A 120 7.87 11.54 -17.63
CA HIS A 120 8.63 12.78 -17.85
C HIS A 120 8.92 13.16 -19.31
N GLY A 121 8.36 12.49 -20.32
CA GLY A 121 8.67 12.85 -21.70
C GLY A 121 7.57 12.51 -22.70
N GLY A 122 6.64 13.45 -22.92
CA GLY A 122 5.91 13.69 -24.19
C GLY A 122 5.31 12.52 -25.00
N GLY A 123 5.23 11.30 -24.48
CA GLY A 123 5.15 10.10 -25.32
C GLY A 123 3.81 9.38 -25.35
N ILE A 124 2.86 9.66 -24.45
CA ILE A 124 1.54 9.02 -24.44
C ILE A 124 0.49 10.10 -24.20
N LYS A 125 -0.27 10.44 -25.24
CA LYS A 125 -1.31 11.49 -25.21
C LYS A 125 -2.48 11.12 -24.29
N ASP A 126 -2.73 9.83 -24.11
CA ASP A 126 -3.84 9.32 -23.32
C ASP A 126 -3.36 8.44 -22.17
N LYS A 127 -3.37 9.03 -20.95
CA LYS A 127 -2.99 8.34 -19.71
C LYS A 127 -3.95 7.21 -19.34
N SER A 128 -5.17 7.18 -19.89
CA SER A 128 -6.17 6.13 -19.61
C SER A 128 -5.76 4.77 -20.18
N VAL A 129 -5.00 4.75 -21.28
CA VAL A 129 -4.50 3.52 -21.91
C VAL A 129 -3.49 2.84 -20.99
N LEU A 130 -2.59 3.59 -20.36
CA LEU A 130 -1.63 3.05 -19.40
C LEU A 130 -2.32 2.45 -18.17
N VAL A 131 -3.35 3.13 -17.66
CA VAL A 131 -4.14 2.63 -16.52
C VAL A 131 -4.83 1.31 -16.89
N SER A 132 -5.42 1.26 -18.09
CA SER A 132 -6.10 0.06 -18.60
C SER A 132 -5.15 -1.13 -18.77
N LEU A 133 -3.97 -0.91 -19.36
CA LEU A 133 -2.96 -1.95 -19.51
C LEU A 133 -2.41 -2.44 -18.17
N ARG A 134 -2.23 -1.53 -17.20
CA ARG A 134 -1.80 -1.88 -15.85
C ARG A 134 -2.84 -2.72 -15.11
N GLN A 135 -4.12 -2.37 -15.23
CA GLN A 135 -5.21 -3.16 -14.66
C GLN A 135 -5.31 -4.53 -15.32
N ALA A 136 -5.19 -4.59 -16.65
CA ALA A 136 -5.20 -5.85 -17.37
C ALA A 136 -4.06 -6.78 -16.93
N SER A 137 -2.86 -6.24 -16.68
CA SER A 137 -1.75 -7.00 -16.14
C SER A 137 -2.01 -7.50 -14.71
N LYS A 138 -2.56 -6.65 -13.84
CA LYS A 138 -2.93 -7.03 -12.46
C LYS A 138 -4.00 -8.13 -12.43
N HIS A 139 -4.98 -8.06 -13.33
CA HIS A 139 -6.12 -8.98 -13.37
C HIS A 139 -5.97 -10.11 -14.40
N ARG A 140 -4.77 -10.32 -14.96
CA ARG A 140 -4.49 -11.32 -16.01
C ARG A 140 -5.53 -11.33 -17.13
N SER A 141 -5.94 -10.15 -17.56
CA SER A 141 -6.96 -9.96 -18.58
C SER A 141 -6.31 -9.78 -19.95
N VAL A 142 -6.80 -10.51 -20.95
CA VAL A 142 -6.35 -10.36 -22.35
C VAL A 142 -6.72 -8.97 -22.86
N VAL A 143 -5.79 -8.32 -23.56
CA VAL A 143 -6.01 -7.02 -24.21
C VAL A 143 -5.91 -7.14 -25.71
N SER A 144 -6.78 -6.43 -26.44
CA SER A 144 -6.78 -6.36 -27.90
C SER A 144 -6.41 -4.95 -28.36
N PHE A 145 -5.46 -4.83 -29.28
CA PHE A 145 -5.08 -3.55 -29.88
C PHE A 145 -4.56 -3.71 -31.30
N LEU A 146 -4.57 -2.61 -32.05
CA LEU A 146 -3.97 -2.53 -33.38
C LEU A 146 -2.47 -2.29 -33.24
N TYR A 147 -1.66 -3.19 -33.77
CA TYR A 147 -0.21 -3.09 -33.79
C TYR A 147 0.28 -2.86 -35.21
N THR A 148 1.08 -1.82 -35.42
CA THR A 148 1.75 -1.59 -36.69
C THR A 148 3.16 -2.15 -36.62
N ASN A 149 3.47 -3.10 -37.49
CA ASN A 149 4.81 -3.69 -37.55
C ASN A 149 5.82 -2.74 -38.22
N SER A 150 7.09 -3.15 -38.29
CA SER A 150 8.16 -2.36 -38.91
C SER A 150 7.98 -2.12 -40.42
N GLU A 151 7.11 -2.89 -41.07
CA GLU A 151 6.81 -2.78 -42.50
C GLU A 151 5.59 -1.87 -42.77
N GLY A 152 4.96 -1.33 -41.73
CA GLY A 152 3.80 -0.45 -41.83
C GLY A 152 2.46 -1.18 -41.93
N THR A 153 2.45 -2.50 -41.80
CA THR A 153 1.21 -3.30 -41.80
C THR A 153 0.59 -3.27 -40.42
N ALA A 154 -0.66 -2.81 -40.36
CA ALA A 154 -1.45 -2.77 -39.13
C ALA A 154 -2.25 -4.06 -38.96
N GLU A 155 -2.03 -4.76 -37.86
CA GLU A 155 -2.70 -6.02 -37.54
C GLU A 155 -3.31 -5.97 -36.14
N GLN A 156 -4.45 -6.62 -35.97
CA GLN A 156 -5.05 -6.77 -34.65
C GLN A 156 -4.30 -7.85 -33.85
N ARG A 157 -3.96 -7.52 -32.61
CA ARG A 157 -3.21 -8.40 -31.70
C ARG A 157 -3.99 -8.56 -30.41
N GLU A 158 -4.02 -9.78 -29.91
CA GLU A 158 -4.49 -10.12 -28.56
C GLU A 158 -3.30 -10.63 -27.76
N VAL A 159 -3.09 -10.08 -26.56
CA VAL A 159 -1.95 -10.44 -25.72
C VAL A 159 -2.35 -10.51 -24.26
N GLU A 160 -1.63 -11.33 -23.50
CA GLU A 160 -1.69 -11.40 -22.04
C GLU A 160 -0.57 -10.52 -21.46
N PRO A 161 -0.90 -9.35 -20.89
CA PRO A 161 0.12 -8.42 -20.43
C PRO A 161 0.73 -8.88 -19.10
N ILE A 162 2.04 -9.15 -19.11
CA ILE A 162 2.79 -9.51 -17.89
C ILE A 162 3.33 -8.29 -17.12
N GLY A 163 3.38 -7.12 -17.77
CA GLY A 163 3.89 -5.89 -17.17
C GLY A 163 4.09 -4.79 -18.20
N LEU A 164 4.49 -3.60 -17.73
CA LEU A 164 4.80 -2.44 -18.57
C LEU A 164 6.24 -2.00 -18.31
N ALA A 165 6.99 -1.79 -19.39
CA ALA A 165 8.36 -1.28 -19.33
C ALA A 165 8.53 -0.15 -20.34
N TRP A 166 9.27 0.89 -19.95
CA TRP A 166 9.70 1.97 -20.85
C TRP A 166 11.21 1.88 -21.02
N LYS A 167 11.66 1.66 -22.24
CA LYS A 167 13.09 1.59 -22.58
C LYS A 167 13.39 2.72 -23.57
N GLY A 168 14.18 3.69 -23.13
CA GLY A 168 14.71 4.81 -23.91
C GLY A 168 16.22 4.78 -23.90
#